data_AF-A0A4Q1RA10-F1
#
_entry.id   AF-A0A4Q1RA10-F1
#
_cell.length_a   1.000
_cell.length_b   1.000
_cell.length_c   1.000
_cell.angle_alpha   90.00
_cell.angle_beta   90.00
_cell.angle_gamma   90.00
#
_symmetry.space_group_name_H-M   'P 1'
#
loop_
_entity.id
_entity.type
_entity.pdbx_description
1 polymer ?
#
loop_
_entity_poly.entity_id
_entity_poly.type
_entity_poly.pdbx_seq_one_letter_code
_entity_poly.pdbx_strand_id
1 'polypeptide(L)'
;MVFDEITGMLRAVLDDQGLDEVEMTRDTRFHDDLDLESIDLVTLGGQLGARYGERVNFAEFLAGLELEEIIYLTIGRLVDYVVGCLRQTGEC
;
A
#
# COMPACT_ATOMS: atom_id res chain seq x y z
N MET A 1 0.99 0.36 14.25
CA MET A 1 2.27 0.27 13.49
C MET A 1 1.95 0.54 12.03
N VAL A 2 2.90 0.96 11.18
CA VAL A 2 2.63 1.25 9.75
C VAL A 2 1.89 0.09 9.07
N PHE A 3 2.28 -1.16 9.36
CA PHE A 3 1.56 -2.35 8.87
C PHE A 3 0.05 -2.32 9.18
N ASP A 4 -0.31 -2.10 10.44
CA ASP A 4 -1.70 -2.06 10.90
C ASP A 4 -2.51 -0.95 10.20
N GLU A 5 -1.89 0.22 10.00
CA GLU A 5 -2.52 1.33 9.27
C GLU A 5 -2.77 0.97 7.81
N ILE A 6 -1.78 0.38 7.14
CA ILE A 6 -1.92 -0.03 5.74
C ILE A 6 -2.95 -1.14 5.59
N THR A 7 -2.97 -2.13 6.47
CA THR A 7 -4.00 -3.17 6.45
C THR A 7 -5.39 -2.62 6.74
N GLY A 8 -5.51 -1.59 7.59
CA GLY A 8 -6.77 -0.89 7.83
C GLY A 8 -7.26 -0.14 6.60
N MET A 9 -6.36 0.56 5.88
CA MET A 9 -6.70 1.23 4.62
C MET A 9 -7.08 0.23 3.53
N LEU A 10 -6.33 -0.86 3.40
CA LEU A 10 -6.63 -1.93 2.45
C LEU A 10 -8.00 -2.55 2.72
N ARG A 11 -8.34 -2.84 3.99
CA ARG A 11 -9.69 -3.29 4.36
C ARG A 11 -10.78 -2.28 3.99
N ALA A 12 -10.53 -0.99 4.19
CA ALA A 12 -11.49 0.04 3.80
C ALA A 12 -11.68 0.16 2.27
N VAL A 13 -10.62 -0.09 1.48
CA VAL A 13 -10.71 -0.14 0.01
C VAL A 13 -11.43 -1.40 -0.45
N LEU A 14 -11.14 -2.53 0.20
CA LEU A 14 -11.67 -3.86 -0.10
C LEU A 14 -12.98 -4.18 0.66
N ASP A 15 -13.59 -3.20 1.33
CA ASP A 15 -14.80 -3.38 2.14
C ASP A 15 -15.95 -3.96 1.29
N ASP A 16 -16.08 -3.46 0.05
CA ASP A 16 -17.08 -3.93 -0.92
C ASP A 16 -16.84 -5.39 -1.37
N GLN A 17 -15.60 -5.88 -1.24
CA GLN A 17 -15.19 -7.24 -1.63
C GLN A 17 -15.44 -8.26 -0.51
N GLY A 18 -15.79 -7.83 0.71
CA GLY A 18 -16.04 -8.70 1.85
C GLY A 18 -14.80 -9.38 2.42
N LEU A 19 -13.61 -8.80 2.22
CA LEU A 19 -12.32 -9.35 2.67
C LEU A 19 -11.99 -9.02 4.14
N ASP A 20 -12.98 -8.64 4.96
CA ASP A 20 -12.77 -8.19 6.35
C ASP A 20 -12.14 -9.30 7.23
N GLU A 21 -12.47 -10.56 6.93
CA GLU A 21 -11.99 -11.76 7.62
C GLU A 21 -10.65 -12.30 7.08
N VAL A 22 -10.10 -11.72 6.00
CA VAL A 22 -8.83 -12.18 5.42
C VAL A 22 -7.67 -11.75 6.30
N GLU A 23 -6.83 -12.72 6.66
CA GLU A 23 -5.59 -12.46 7.39
C GLU A 23 -4.53 -11.88 6.43
N MET A 24 -4.46 -10.54 6.41
CA MET A 24 -3.39 -9.85 5.71
C MET A 24 -2.07 -10.03 6.45
N THR A 25 -1.06 -10.53 5.75
CA THR A 25 0.31 -10.66 6.24
C THR A 25 1.27 -9.82 5.40
N ARG A 26 2.56 -9.77 5.75
CA ARG A 26 3.55 -9.07 4.91
C ARG A 26 3.78 -9.75 3.57
N ASP A 27 3.49 -11.04 3.45
CA ASP A 27 3.65 -11.81 2.22
C ASP A 27 2.43 -11.72 1.30
N THR A 28 1.30 -11.21 1.82
CA THR A 28 0.07 -10.98 1.06
C THR A 28 0.36 -10.09 -0.15
N ARG A 29 -0.06 -10.59 -1.33
CA ARG A 29 0.15 -9.96 -2.64
C ARG A 29 -1.04 -9.11 -3.02
N PHE A 30 -0.76 -7.97 -3.61
CA PHE A 30 -1.81 -7.02 -4.02
C PHE A 30 -2.70 -7.60 -5.11
N HIS A 31 -2.09 -8.19 -6.14
CA HIS A 31 -2.83 -8.67 -7.30
C HIS A 31 -3.29 -10.12 -7.16
N ASP A 32 -2.48 -10.97 -6.54
CA ASP A 32 -2.70 -12.43 -6.50
C ASP A 32 -3.54 -12.89 -5.30
N ASP A 33 -3.47 -12.16 -4.17
CA ASP A 33 -4.13 -12.53 -2.92
C ASP A 33 -5.34 -11.62 -2.63
N LEU A 34 -5.20 -10.31 -2.92
CA LEU A 34 -6.24 -9.31 -2.70
C LEU A 34 -7.03 -8.92 -3.96
N ASP A 35 -6.66 -9.47 -5.13
CA ASP A 35 -7.25 -9.15 -6.44
C ASP A 35 -7.39 -7.64 -6.70
N LEU A 36 -6.45 -6.83 -6.22
CA LEU A 36 -6.54 -5.38 -6.32
C LEU A 36 -6.51 -4.93 -7.77
N GLU A 37 -7.53 -4.17 -8.17
CA GLU A 37 -7.58 -3.56 -9.47
C GLU A 37 -6.70 -2.31 -9.54
N SER A 38 -6.49 -1.84 -10.76
CA SER A 38 -5.76 -0.59 -10.99
C SER A 38 -6.41 0.61 -10.30
N ILE A 39 -7.74 0.57 -10.13
CA ILE A 39 -8.54 1.61 -9.48
C ILE A 39 -8.34 1.59 -7.96
N ASP A 40 -8.24 0.41 -7.36
CA ASP A 40 -8.01 0.24 -5.92
C ASP A 40 -6.61 0.73 -5.53
N LEU A 41 -5.61 0.48 -6.37
CA LEU A 41 -4.26 1.00 -6.19
C LEU A 41 -4.23 2.54 -6.16
N VAL A 42 -4.96 3.19 -7.08
CA VAL A 42 -5.08 4.66 -7.10
C VAL A 42 -5.79 5.17 -5.85
N THR A 43 -6.85 4.48 -5.41
CA THR A 43 -7.60 4.82 -4.19
C THR A 43 -6.72 4.69 -2.94
N LEU A 44 -5.98 3.59 -2.82
CA LEU A 44 -5.02 3.37 -1.74
C LEU A 44 -3.93 4.46 -1.72
N GLY A 45 -3.39 4.81 -2.89
CA GLY A 45 -2.43 5.90 -3.02
C GLY A 45 -2.97 7.23 -2.52
N GLY A 46 -4.23 7.53 -2.84
CA GLY A 46 -4.94 8.70 -2.32
C GLY A 46 -5.08 8.70 -0.80
N GLN A 47 -5.42 7.54 -0.20
CA GLN A 47 -5.51 7.41 1.26
C GLN A 47 -4.14 7.56 1.94
N LEU A 48 -3.09 6.96 1.37
CA LEU A 48 -1.72 7.10 1.87
C LEU A 48 -1.28 8.57 1.84
N GLY A 49 -1.52 9.27 0.74
CA GLY A 49 -1.22 10.71 0.61
C GLY A 49 -2.04 11.57 1.57
N ALA A 50 -3.32 11.25 1.79
CA ALA A 50 -4.15 11.96 2.78
C ALA A 50 -3.67 11.73 4.23
N ARG A 51 -3.19 10.52 4.54
CA ARG A 51 -2.72 10.13 5.87
C ARG A 51 -1.32 10.68 6.19
N TYR A 52 -0.38 10.50 5.26
CA TYR A 52 1.04 10.79 5.46
C TYR A 52 1.50 12.09 4.77
N GLY A 53 0.65 12.71 3.94
CA GLY A 53 0.96 13.93 3.21
C GLY A 53 1.99 13.72 2.10
N GLU A 54 2.76 14.76 1.80
CA GLU A 54 3.88 14.71 0.85
C GLU A 54 5.04 13.79 1.28
N ARG A 55 4.99 13.20 2.48
CA ARG A 55 6.03 12.28 2.94
C ARG A 55 6.02 10.96 2.20
N VAL A 56 4.85 10.53 1.72
CA VAL A 56 4.64 9.23 1.06
C VAL A 56 3.94 9.49 -0.27
N ASN A 57 4.67 9.28 -1.36
CA ASN A 57 4.13 9.46 -2.71
C ASN A 57 3.99 8.11 -3.41
N PHE A 58 2.85 7.46 -3.19
CA PHE A 58 2.60 6.14 -3.78
C PHE A 58 2.57 6.16 -5.31
N ALA A 59 2.12 7.26 -5.92
CA ALA A 59 2.12 7.41 -7.37
C ALA A 59 3.54 7.45 -7.93
N GLU A 60 4.45 8.18 -7.27
CA GLU A 60 5.88 8.21 -7.62
C GLU A 60 6.54 6.85 -7.41
N PHE A 61 6.21 6.16 -6.31
CA PHE A 61 6.67 4.80 -6.04
C PHE A 61 6.26 3.84 -7.16
N LEU A 62 4.97 3.81 -7.53
CA LEU A 62 4.48 2.96 -8.62
C LEU A 62 5.10 3.33 -9.96
N ALA A 63 5.30 4.63 -10.24
CA ALA A 63 5.94 5.09 -11.47
C ALA A 63 7.43 4.66 -11.58
N GLY A 64 8.08 4.40 -10.44
CA GLY A 64 9.44 3.87 -10.39
C GLY A 64 9.53 2.33 -10.48
N LEU A 65 8.40 1.62 -10.43
CA LEU A 65 8.35 0.16 -10.53
C LEU A 65 8.09 -0.30 -11.96
N GLU A 66 8.67 -1.45 -12.31
CA GLU A 66 8.32 -2.14 -13.55
C GLU A 66 6.98 -2.88 -13.43
N LEU A 67 6.36 -3.19 -14.57
CA LEU A 67 5.06 -3.89 -14.60
C LEU A 67 5.11 -5.20 -13.79
N GLU A 68 6.20 -5.95 -13.92
CA GLU A 68 6.42 -7.20 -13.18
C GLU A 68 6.49 -6.96 -11.66
N GLU A 69 7.14 -5.87 -11.24
CA GLU A 69 7.27 -5.48 -9.83
C GLU A 69 5.95 -5.02 -9.22
N ILE A 70 5.06 -4.42 -10.02
CA ILE A 70 3.70 -4.05 -9.62
C ILE A 70 2.85 -5.32 -9.42
N ILE A 71 3.01 -6.33 -10.28
CA ILE A 71 2.28 -7.60 -10.16
C ILE A 71 2.74 -8.37 -8.91
N TYR A 72 4.04 -8.35 -8.61
CA TYR A 72 4.62 -8.98 -7.41
C TYR A 72 4.60 -8.08 -6.16
N LEU A 73 3.83 -7.00 -6.16
CA LEU A 73 3.77 -6.08 -5.01
C LEU A 73 3.14 -6.77 -3.79
N THR A 74 3.78 -6.66 -2.64
CA THR A 74 3.31 -7.21 -1.36
C THR A 74 3.09 -6.13 -0.31
N ILE A 75 2.28 -6.42 0.71
CA ILE A 75 2.04 -5.51 1.84
C ILE A 75 3.35 -5.19 2.55
N GLY A 76 4.24 -6.17 2.71
CA GLY A 76 5.56 -5.98 3.29
C GLY A 76 6.38 -4.91 2.56
N ARG A 77 6.38 -4.96 1.22
CA ARG A 77 7.10 -4.00 0.36
C ARG A 77 6.56 -2.58 0.54
N LEU A 78 5.24 -2.42 0.54
CA LEU A 78 4.60 -1.13 0.74
C LEU A 78 4.88 -0.56 2.14
N VAL A 79 4.80 -1.41 3.17
CA VAL A 79 5.11 -1.00 4.56
C VAL A 79 6.56 -0.56 4.69
N ASP A 80 7.50 -1.27 4.08
CA ASP A 80 8.92 -0.90 4.10
C ASP A 80 9.15 0.45 3.41
N TYR A 81 8.53 0.67 2.24
CA TYR A 81 8.54 1.96 1.55
C TYR A 81 8.04 3.10 2.45
N VAL A 82 6.87 2.94 3.07
CA VAL A 82 6.29 3.96 3.96
C VAL A 82 7.18 4.22 5.17
N VAL A 83 7.72 3.17 5.80
CA VAL A 83 8.66 3.32 6.92
C VAL A 83 9.94 4.04 6.49
N GLY A 84 10.47 3.74 5.30
CA GLY A 84 11.63 4.40 4.72
C GLY A 84 11.39 5.88 4.45
N CYS A 85 10.25 6.23 3.86
CA CYS A 85 9.80 7.61 3.67
C CYS A 85 9.71 8.38 4.99
N LEU A 86 9.03 7.79 5.98
CA LEU A 86 8.86 8.40 7.31
C LEU A 86 10.18 8.60 8.05
N ARG A 87 11.19 7.77 7.80
CA ARG A 87 12.55 7.93 8.33
C ARG A 87 13.32 9.04 7.63
N GLN A 88 13.24 9.12 6.30
CA GLN A 88 13.97 10.12 5.51
C GLN A 88 13.45 11.54 5.73
N THR A 89 12.16 11.74 6.04
CA THR A 89 11.64 13.07 6.42
C THR A 89 12.13 13.56 7.80
N GLY A 90 12.93 12.77 8.52
CA GLY A 90 13.58 13.17 9.77
C GLY A 90 14.94 13.85 9.56
N GLU A 91 15.47 13.88 8.34
CA GLU A 91 16.82 14.33 8.04
C GLU A 91 16.81 15.45 6.97
N CYS A 92 16.42 16.68 7.38
CA CYS A 92 17.02 17.98 7.01
C CYS A 92 16.10 19.15 7.38
#